data_AF-A0A5S3XFM2-F1
#
_entry.id   AF-A0A5S3XFM2-F1
#
_cell.length_a   1.000
_cell.length_b   1.000
_cell.length_c   1.000
_cell.angle_alpha   90.00
_cell.angle_beta   90.00
_cell.angle_gamma   90.00
#
_symmetry.space_group_name_H-M   'P 1'
#
loop_
_entity.id
_entity.type
_entity.pdbx_description
1 polymer ?
#
loop_
_entity_poly.entity_id
_entity_poly.type
_entity_poly.pdbx_seq_one_letter_code
_entity_poly.pdbx_strand_id
1 'polypeptide(L)'
;MYKEDEVKIKTVTSTMRPDGELAGLGGKHFMKIVALDGNLQEVENPLQRSLTSRTGETRTKLKLPNEWYGIKVEVTVGSQVCSKVFSKEEVTGEIEVPCDIEMPAGDGE
;
A
#
# COMPACT_ATOMS: atom_id res chain seq x y z
N MET A 1 -12.96 -21.51 -8.07
CA MET A 1 -13.80 -20.70 -7.15
C MET A 1 -12.91 -19.57 -6.66
N TYR A 2 -13.31 -18.30 -6.80
CA TYR A 2 -12.52 -17.14 -6.37
C TYR A 2 -13.13 -16.53 -5.11
N LYS A 3 -12.30 -15.94 -4.25
CA LYS A 3 -12.78 -15.15 -3.11
C LYS A 3 -12.88 -13.70 -3.57
N GLU A 4 -14.05 -13.09 -3.40
CA GLU A 4 -14.26 -11.65 -3.62
C GLU A 4 -14.47 -11.00 -2.25
N ASP A 5 -13.55 -10.13 -1.86
CA ASP A 5 -13.64 -9.38 -0.60
C ASP A 5 -13.49 -7.88 -0.89
N GLU A 6 -14.28 -7.07 -0.19
CA GLU A 6 -14.00 -5.63 -0.06
C GLU A 6 -12.90 -5.45 0.97
N VAL A 7 -11.81 -4.81 0.55
CA VAL A 7 -10.63 -4.58 1.37
C VAL A 7 -10.40 -3.08 1.46
N LYS A 8 -10.30 -2.60 2.70
CA LYS A 8 -9.82 -1.27 3.00
C LYS A 8 -8.30 -1.32 3.12
N ILE A 9 -7.61 -0.55 2.31
CA ILE A 9 -6.16 -0.45 2.34
C ILE A 9 -5.82 0.93 2.88
N LYS A 10 -5.06 0.96 3.97
CA LYS A 10 -4.63 2.18 4.63
C LYS A 10 -3.12 2.29 4.54
N THR A 11 -2.66 3.37 3.92
CA THR A 11 -1.25 3.72 3.93
C THR A 11 -0.96 4.42 5.25
N VAL A 12 -0.03 3.86 6.03
CA VAL A 12 0.43 4.44 7.28
C VAL A 12 1.78 5.07 7.00
N THR A 13 1.72 6.34 6.63
CA THR A 13 2.86 7.18 6.32
C THR A 13 3.39 7.83 7.59
N SER A 14 4.67 7.63 7.89
CA SER A 14 5.34 8.22 9.05
C SER A 14 6.60 8.94 8.60
N THR A 15 7.01 9.97 9.34
CA THR A 15 8.30 10.66 9.11
C THR A 15 9.01 10.90 10.42
N MET A 16 10.34 10.84 10.41
CA MET A 16 11.16 11.11 11.58
C MET A 16 11.21 12.61 11.84
N ARG A 17 10.73 13.05 12.99
CA ARG A 17 10.87 14.44 13.42
C ARG A 17 12.28 14.71 13.96
N PRO A 18 12.71 15.99 14.03
CA PRO A 18 14.00 16.37 14.59
C PRO A 18 14.21 15.95 16.07
N ASP A 19 13.13 15.71 16.80
CA ASP A 19 13.14 15.23 18.20
C ASP A 19 13.26 13.69 18.31
N GLY A 20 13.28 12.98 17.18
CA GLY A 20 13.36 11.51 17.13
C GLY A 20 12.01 10.79 17.22
N GLU A 21 10.87 11.50 17.27
CA GLU A 21 9.55 10.89 17.23
C GLU A 21 9.03 10.70 15.80
N LEU A 22 8.28 9.61 15.56
CA LEU A 22 7.58 9.41 14.28
C LEU A 22 6.28 10.22 14.26
N ALA A 23 6.08 11.00 13.21
CA ALA A 23 4.85 11.74 12.96
C ALA A 23 4.10 11.21 11.74
N GLY A 24 2.80 10.98 11.89
CA GLY A 24 1.93 10.57 10.79
C GLY A 24 1.83 11.67 9.72
N LEU A 25 2.08 11.32 8.46
CA LEU A 25 2.03 12.25 7.34
C LEU A 25 0.75 12.03 6.53
N GLY A 26 -0.28 12.84 6.77
CA GLY A 26 -1.49 12.81 5.94
C GLY A 26 -1.20 13.25 4.49
N GLY A 27 -1.88 12.64 3.53
CA GLY A 27 -1.70 12.97 2.12
C GLY A 27 -2.49 12.05 1.20
N LYS A 28 -2.66 12.49 -0.05
CA LYS A 28 -3.11 11.62 -1.13
C LYS A 28 -1.89 10.98 -1.77
N HIS A 29 -1.94 9.67 -1.96
CA HIS A 29 -0.84 8.86 -2.45
C HIS A 29 -1.32 7.99 -3.61
N PHE A 30 -0.45 7.76 -4.58
CA PHE A 30 -0.75 6.82 -5.65
C PHE A 30 -0.53 5.41 -5.14
N MET A 31 -1.53 4.55 -5.28
CA MET A 31 -1.47 3.15 -4.91
C MET A 31 -1.62 2.28 -6.15
N LYS A 32 -0.78 1.24 -6.24
CA LYS A 32 -0.82 0.19 -7.25
C LYS A 32 -0.90 -1.15 -6.53
N ILE A 33 -1.81 -2.00 -6.97
CA ILE A 33 -1.97 -3.37 -6.45
C ILE A 33 -1.64 -4.32 -7.59
N VAL A 34 -0.74 -5.27 -7.35
CA VAL A 34 -0.40 -6.34 -8.28
C VAL A 34 -0.68 -7.69 -7.63
N ALA A 35 -1.10 -8.67 -8.43
CA ALA A 35 -1.22 -10.05 -7.98
C ALA A 35 0.16 -10.72 -7.96
N LEU A 36 0.34 -11.66 -7.03
CA LEU A 36 1.51 -12.52 -6.97
C LEU A 36 1.11 -13.98 -7.21
N ASP A 37 1.88 -14.66 -8.05
CA ASP A 37 1.74 -16.11 -8.26
C ASP A 37 2.35 -16.92 -7.09
N GLY A 38 2.27 -18.26 -7.16
CA GLY A 38 2.84 -19.15 -6.15
C GLY A 38 4.37 -19.07 -5.98
N ASN A 39 5.07 -18.40 -6.90
CA ASN A 39 6.51 -18.15 -6.88
C ASN A 39 6.85 -16.70 -6.47
N LEU A 40 5.86 -15.93 -5.97
CA LEU A 40 5.99 -14.51 -5.63
C LEU A 40 6.34 -13.61 -6.82
N GLN A 41 6.03 -14.04 -8.05
CA GLN A 41 6.22 -13.23 -9.25
C GLN A 41 4.97 -12.39 -9.53
N GLU A 42 5.17 -11.15 -9.98
CA GLU A 42 4.08 -10.27 -10.38
C GLU A 42 3.37 -10.84 -11.60
N VAL A 43 2.05 -10.99 -11.51
CA VAL A 43 1.22 -11.33 -12.67
C VAL A 43 1.18 -10.10 -13.59
N GLU A 44 1.27 -10.30 -14.91
CA GLU A 44 1.64 -9.29 -15.93
C GLU A 44 0.79 -8.00 -15.97
N ASN A 45 -0.29 -7.87 -15.20
CA ASN A 45 -1.07 -6.63 -15.06
C ASN A 45 -1.41 -6.26 -13.60
N PRO A 46 -1.32 -4.97 -13.24
CA PRO A 46 -1.82 -4.51 -11.95
C PRO A 46 -3.33 -4.69 -11.86
N LEU A 47 -3.78 -5.22 -10.73
CA LEU A 47 -5.19 -5.40 -10.40
C LEU A 47 -5.90 -4.05 -10.27
N GLN A 48 -5.21 -3.06 -9.73
CA GLN A 48 -5.77 -1.74 -9.51
C GLN A 48 -4.67 -0.67 -9.47
N ARG A 49 -5.04 0.53 -9.92
CA ARG A 49 -4.34 1.78 -9.65
C ARG A 49 -5.35 2.78 -9.09
N SER A 50 -5.07 3.37 -7.95
CA SER A 50 -5.96 4.35 -7.30
C SER A 50 -5.18 5.46 -6.62
N LEU A 51 -5.88 6.56 -6.34
CA LEU A 51 -5.38 7.63 -5.48
C LEU A 51 -6.05 7.49 -4.11
N THR A 52 -5.28 7.52 -3.04
CA THR A 52 -5.82 7.45 -1.67
C THR A 52 -6.57 8.74 -1.29
N SER A 53 -7.38 8.66 -0.24
CA SER A 53 -7.93 9.81 0.47
C SER A 53 -6.81 10.66 1.10
N ARG A 54 -7.18 11.82 1.68
CA ARG A 54 -6.25 12.66 2.47
C ARG A 54 -5.71 11.96 3.72
N THR A 55 -6.36 10.89 4.16
CA THR A 55 -5.97 10.05 5.31
C THR A 55 -5.18 8.81 4.89
N GLY A 56 -4.77 8.70 3.62
CA GLY A 56 -4.00 7.55 3.12
C GLY A 56 -4.84 6.30 2.83
N GLU A 57 -6.18 6.41 2.83
CA GLU A 57 -7.09 5.26 2.71
C GLU A 57 -7.61 5.08 1.29
N THR A 58 -7.79 3.83 0.87
CA THR A 58 -8.56 3.46 -0.32
C THR A 58 -9.38 2.20 -0.05
N ARG A 59 -10.48 2.03 -0.78
CA ARG A 59 -11.29 0.81 -0.71
C ARG A 59 -11.32 0.17 -2.09
N THR A 60 -11.09 -1.13 -2.13
CA THR A 60 -11.09 -1.90 -3.38
C THR A 60 -11.82 -3.22 -3.18
N LYS A 61 -12.45 -3.69 -4.25
CA LYS A 61 -12.96 -5.06 -4.32
C LYS A 61 -11.94 -5.89 -5.07
N LEU A 62 -11.30 -6.81 -4.38
CA LEU A 62 -10.31 -7.70 -4.96
C LEU A 62 -10.93 -9.08 -5.19
N LYS A 63 -10.80 -9.55 -6.42
CA LYS A 63 -11.05 -10.95 -6.77
C LYS A 63 -9.72 -11.67 -6.71
N LEU A 64 -9.57 -12.58 -5.76
CA LEU A 64 -8.35 -13.37 -5.60
C LEU A 64 -8.62 -14.81 -6.07
N PRO A 65 -8.16 -15.19 -7.28
CA PRO A 65 -8.10 -16.58 -7.72
C PRO A 65 -7.27 -17.44 -6.77
N ASN A 66 -7.66 -18.71 -6.64
CA ASN A 66 -6.97 -19.67 -5.78
C ASN A 66 -5.50 -19.93 -6.18
N GLU A 67 -5.15 -19.65 -7.43
CA GLU A 67 -3.82 -19.84 -8.00
C GLU A 67 -2.83 -18.75 -7.56
N TRP A 68 -3.33 -17.63 -7.03
CA TRP A 68 -2.49 -16.56 -6.52
C TRP A 68 -2.05 -16.85 -5.09
N TYR A 69 -0.80 -16.50 -4.81
CA TYR A 69 -0.30 -16.46 -3.44
C TYR A 69 -0.96 -15.32 -2.65
N GLY A 70 -1.09 -14.15 -3.29
CA GLY A 70 -1.61 -12.94 -2.66
C GLY A 70 -1.45 -11.71 -3.53
N ILE A 71 -1.25 -10.56 -2.90
CA ILE A 71 -1.05 -9.28 -3.57
C ILE A 71 0.21 -8.57 -3.05
N LYS A 72 0.79 -7.73 -3.89
CA LYS A 72 1.74 -6.70 -3.48
C LYS A 72 1.08 -5.35 -3.67
N VAL A 73 1.07 -4.55 -2.62
CA VAL A 73 0.59 -3.17 -2.64
C VAL A 73 1.80 -2.26 -2.67
N GLU A 74 1.87 -1.42 -3.69
CA GLU A 74 2.88 -0.38 -3.87
C GLU A 74 2.22 0.97 -3.66
N VAL A 75 2.80 1.82 -2.83
CA VAL A 75 2.32 3.17 -2.58
C VAL A 75 3.44 4.16 -2.84
N THR A 76 3.19 5.14 -3.70
CA THR A 76 4.11 6.23 -3.98
C THR A 76 3.72 7.44 -3.15
N VAL A 77 4.63 7.86 -2.28
CA VAL A 77 4.48 9.03 -1.41
C VAL A 77 5.60 10.01 -1.70
N GLY A 78 5.26 11.15 -2.30
CA GLY A 78 6.27 12.06 -2.83
C GLY A 78 7.12 11.36 -3.89
N SER A 79 8.44 11.28 -3.65
CA SER A 79 9.41 10.57 -4.50
C SER A 79 9.73 9.15 -4.03
N GLN A 80 9.17 8.69 -2.90
CA GLN A 80 9.47 7.39 -2.31
C GLN A 80 8.39 6.37 -2.66
N VAL A 81 8.81 5.12 -2.92
CA VAL A 81 7.92 4.00 -3.19
C VAL A 81 8.03 3.00 -2.04
N CYS A 82 6.94 2.85 -1.31
CA CYS A 82 6.79 1.86 -0.26
C CYS A 82 6.02 0.67 -0.81
N SER A 83 6.37 -0.55 -0.40
CA SER A 83 5.62 -1.73 -0.82
C SER A 83 5.50 -2.75 0.28
N LYS A 84 4.38 -3.48 0.28
CA LYS A 84 4.14 -4.59 1.19
C LYS A 84 3.42 -5.72 0.47
N VAL A 85 3.85 -6.94 0.75
CA VAL A 85 3.22 -8.17 0.27
C VAL A 85 2.24 -8.64 1.33
N PHE A 86 1.05 -9.05 0.89
CA PHE A 86 0.03 -9.68 1.72
C PHE A 86 -0.35 -11.01 1.08
N SER A 87 -0.32 -12.08 1.87
CA SER A 87 -0.88 -13.36 1.45
C SER A 87 -2.40 -13.22 1.27
N LYS A 88 -3.00 -14.09 0.46
CA LYS A 88 -4.46 -14.10 0.24
C LYS A 88 -5.29 -14.17 1.53
N GLU A 89 -4.73 -14.74 2.60
CA GLU A 89 -5.36 -14.90 3.91
C GLU A 89 -5.35 -13.59 4.70
N GLU A 90 -4.32 -12.76 4.52
CA GLU A 90 -4.19 -11.44 5.13
C GLU A 90 -5.04 -10.38 4.42
N VAL A 91 -5.43 -10.61 3.17
CA VAL A 91 -6.24 -9.68 2.36
C VAL A 91 -7.71 -9.76 2.77
N THR A 92 -8.02 -9.33 4.00
CA THR A 92 -9.38 -9.30 4.55
C THR A 92 -9.60 -8.05 5.40
N GLY A 93 -10.79 -7.43 5.31
CA GLY A 93 -11.17 -6.30 6.16
C GLY A 93 -10.34 -5.04 5.92
N GLU A 94 -9.39 -4.76 6.81
CA GLU A 94 -8.47 -3.63 6.74
C GLU A 94 -7.02 -4.10 6.79
N ILE A 95 -6.21 -3.64 5.83
CA ILE A 95 -4.77 -3.91 5.77
C ILE A 95 -3.97 -2.60 5.76
N GLU A 96 -2.85 -2.60 6.47
CA GLU A 96 -1.98 -1.43 6.61
C GLU A 96 -0.66 -1.60 5.87
N VAL A 97 -0.34 -0.60 5.03
CA VAL A 97 0.90 -0.48 4.27
C VAL A 97 1.78 0.58 4.96
N PRO A 98 2.80 0.19 5.74
CA PRO A 98 3.71 1.12 6.36
C PRO A 98 4.57 1.81 5.30
N CYS A 99 4.83 3.10 5.49
CA CYS A 99 5.68 3.88 4.61
C CYS A 99 6.41 4.93 5.42
N ASP A 100 7.64 4.62 5.82
CA ASP A 100 8.49 5.54 6.57
C ASP A 100 9.26 6.42 5.58
N ILE A 101 9.07 7.72 5.70
CA ILE A 101 9.59 8.71 4.77
C ILE A 101 10.64 9.53 5.47
N GLU A 102 11.86 9.46 4.94
CA GLU A 102 12.92 10.40 5.27
C GLU A 102 12.55 11.76 4.66
N MET A 103 12.21 12.74 5.50
CA MET A 103 12.13 14.13 5.03
C MET A 103 13.55 14.56 4.64
N PRO A 104 13.77 15.12 3.43
CA PRO A 104 15.03 15.80 3.17
C PRO A 104 15.19 16.93 4.20
N ALA A 105 16.38 17.04 4.79
CA ALA A 105 16.70 18.13 5.69
C ALA A 105 16.75 19.45 4.89
N GLY A 106 15.78 20.36 5.12
CA GLY A 106 15.73 21.70 4.51
C GLY A 106 15.24 21.69 3.06
N ASP A 107 14.69 22.77 2.50
CA ASP A 107 15.03 24.17 2.73
C ASP A 107 13.93 24.95 3.48
N GLY A 108 14.34 25.64 4.55
CA GLY A 108 13.63 26.83 5.00
C GLY A 108 13.99 27.97 4.07
N GLU A 109 13.00 28.55 3.42
CA GLU A 109 13.04 29.92 2.92
C GLU A 109 12.32 30.85 3.89
#